data_AF-A0A1E8AY57-F1
#
_entry.id   AF-A0A1E8AY57-F1
#
_cell.length_a   1.000
_cell.length_b   1.000
_cell.length_c   1.000
_cell.angle_alpha   90.00
_cell.angle_beta   90.00
_cell.angle_gamma   90.00
#
_symmetry.space_group_name_H-M   'P 1'
#
loop_
_entity.id
_entity.type
_entity.pdbx_description
1 polymer ?
#
loop_
_entity_poly.entity_id
_entity_poly.type
_entity_poly.pdbx_seq_one_letter_code
_entity_poly.pdbx_strand_id
1 'polypeptide(L)'
;MKTGLLKNIELMVFRSNPNYGIAMLDQLPSQIKQLFTHLENDENHYAILYPFYSFQLEIKSICKNTALLFYTLQQPGILPSSFKALFGENSLELIAKMVLDGILEIQNNGSFISGTAAYPLLYESIFEEKIDSLIPRLSIEALKHGDLLEGADYNTLIARMYFYNRIPNSPEWEKKYPSPESVLKTLGLDNGDNFQSRFDQKWSYHKQKTIQSGWLSFSAKEKRTSQTENQSKFKLYISPFPKPYLIREVFQATADVLGDMNVQNFKIGQDVIGLLRPDKMVAYFSNFEDCEEAALRIRQKIEGTPAHGVPFTADFSNDGLLSWGMDPPIDMLWGRFSWRLWIISQLTNFLFEAKLYRATNVEPWKYALERLQNMGIDSSTWAPPHHLFTNTLSGGINHGFSRGFNIA
;
A
#
# COMPACT_ATOMS: atom_id res chain seq x y z
N MET A 1 -10.83 12.88 3.79
CA MET A 1 -10.19 13.07 5.10
C MET A 1 -9.24 14.24 5.00
N LYS A 2 -9.29 15.20 5.91
CA LYS A 2 -8.26 16.22 6.01
C LYS A 2 -7.33 15.84 7.14
N THR A 3 -6.05 15.79 6.82
CA THR A 3 -4.92 15.70 7.73
C THR A 3 -4.52 17.08 8.22
N GLY A 4 -3.61 17.12 9.19
CA GLY A 4 -3.19 18.34 9.85
C GLY A 4 -2.72 19.40 8.85
N LEU A 5 -3.11 20.66 9.10
CA LEU A 5 -2.62 21.78 8.32
C LEU A 5 -1.18 22.07 8.71
N LEU A 6 -0.28 22.16 7.72
CA LEU A 6 1.10 22.55 7.97
C LEU A 6 1.12 23.97 8.56
N LYS A 7 1.74 24.11 9.73
CA LYS A 7 1.97 25.40 10.37
C LYS A 7 2.97 26.20 9.56
N ASN A 8 2.97 27.52 9.71
CA ASN A 8 4.06 28.32 9.19
C ASN A 8 5.33 28.03 10.01
N ILE A 9 6.27 27.30 9.41
CA ILE A 9 7.53 26.89 10.03
C ILE A 9 8.74 27.71 9.54
N GLU A 10 8.55 28.74 8.71
CA GLU A 10 9.64 29.49 8.06
C GLU A 10 10.61 30.15 9.04
N LEU A 11 10.08 30.62 10.17
CA LEU A 11 10.85 31.32 11.21
C LEU A 11 11.37 30.40 12.30
N MET A 12 11.14 29.09 12.18
CA MET A 12 11.66 28.12 13.14
C MET A 12 13.15 27.87 12.91
N VAL A 13 13.86 27.50 13.98
CA VAL A 13 15.28 27.17 13.92
C VAL A 13 15.43 25.68 13.66
N PHE A 14 16.13 25.35 12.59
CA PHE A 14 16.43 23.99 12.16
C PHE A 14 17.92 23.70 12.29
N ARG A 15 18.27 22.42 12.37
CA ARG A 15 19.60 21.93 12.09
C ARG A 15 19.54 20.57 11.40
N SER A 16 20.60 20.17 10.75
CA SER A 16 20.80 18.82 10.26
C SER A 16 21.02 17.87 11.44
N ASN A 17 20.39 16.70 11.40
CA ASN A 17 20.53 15.73 12.47
C ASN A 17 21.99 15.27 12.58
N PRO A 18 22.67 15.52 13.71
CA PRO A 18 24.09 15.23 13.86
C PRO A 18 24.40 13.73 13.89
N ASN A 19 23.38 12.87 13.99
CA ASN A 19 23.55 11.42 13.95
C ASN A 19 23.67 10.88 12.51
N TYR A 20 23.50 11.72 11.49
CA TYR A 20 23.73 11.39 10.10
C TYR A 20 25.08 11.91 9.59
N GLY A 21 25.78 11.08 8.83
CA GLY A 21 26.82 11.48 7.90
C GLY A 21 26.35 11.43 6.46
N ILE A 22 27.06 12.11 5.56
CA ILE A 22 26.88 12.00 4.11
C ILE A 22 28.08 11.27 3.53
N ALA A 23 27.85 10.22 2.75
CA ALA A 23 28.87 9.49 2.00
C ALA A 23 28.44 9.31 0.55
N MET A 24 29.40 9.34 -0.36
CA MET A 24 29.17 8.93 -1.74
C MET A 24 29.01 7.40 -1.83
N LEU A 25 28.31 6.92 -2.85
CA LEU A 25 28.02 5.49 -3.00
C LEU A 25 29.29 4.61 -3.08
N ASP A 26 30.37 5.15 -3.65
CA ASP A 26 31.68 4.50 -3.75
C ASP A 26 32.48 4.50 -2.44
N GLN A 27 32.10 5.34 -1.48
CA GLN A 27 32.71 5.42 -0.15
C GLN A 27 32.05 4.47 0.87
N LEU A 28 30.93 3.85 0.51
CA LEU A 28 30.21 2.93 1.39
C LEU A 28 30.86 1.54 1.42
N PRO A 29 30.75 0.81 2.55
CA PRO A 29 31.12 -0.59 2.63
C PRO A 29 30.46 -1.42 1.52
N SER A 30 31.20 -2.36 0.93
CA SER A 30 30.73 -3.16 -0.22
C SER A 30 29.40 -3.86 0.01
N GLN A 31 29.13 -4.34 1.24
CA GLN A 31 27.86 -4.96 1.62
C GLN A 31 26.68 -3.99 1.54
N ILE A 32 26.90 -2.71 1.89
CA ILE A 32 25.89 -1.66 1.81
C ILE A 32 25.75 -1.19 0.36
N LYS A 33 26.86 -1.00 -0.35
CA LYS A 33 26.87 -0.60 -1.76
C LYS A 33 26.04 -1.54 -2.63
N GLN A 34 26.09 -2.86 -2.37
CA GLN A 34 25.27 -3.86 -3.08
C GLN A 34 23.76 -3.63 -2.97
N LEU A 35 23.28 -3.00 -1.88
CA LEU A 35 21.86 -2.67 -1.70
C LEU A 35 21.40 -1.50 -2.59
N PHE A 36 22.34 -0.72 -3.13
CA PHE A 36 22.10 0.55 -3.81
C PHE A 36 22.65 0.58 -5.25
N THR A 37 22.95 -0.57 -5.85
CA THR A 37 23.44 -0.66 -7.24
C THR A 37 22.50 -0.02 -8.26
N HIS A 38 21.20 0.03 -7.98
CA HIS A 38 20.21 0.69 -8.82
C HIS A 38 20.37 2.22 -8.89
N LEU A 39 21.04 2.83 -7.91
CA LEU A 39 21.29 4.28 -7.83
C LEU A 39 22.51 4.73 -8.64
N GLU A 40 23.37 3.82 -9.10
CA GLU A 40 24.57 4.18 -9.89
C GLU A 40 24.24 4.94 -11.18
N ASN A 41 23.01 4.77 -11.70
CA ASN A 41 22.51 5.43 -12.91
C ASN A 41 21.32 6.37 -12.64
N ASP A 42 21.03 6.71 -11.38
CA ASP A 42 19.95 7.66 -11.04
C ASP A 42 20.50 9.09 -11.07
N GLU A 43 20.06 9.89 -12.05
CA GLU A 43 20.50 11.29 -12.21
C GLU A 43 20.12 12.18 -11.02
N ASN A 44 19.10 11.77 -10.24
CA ASN A 44 18.68 12.49 -9.05
C ASN A 44 19.44 12.06 -7.79
N HIS A 45 20.18 10.95 -7.85
CA HIS A 45 21.02 10.51 -6.75
C HIS A 45 22.31 11.35 -6.69
N TYR A 46 22.64 11.84 -5.50
CA TYR A 46 23.90 12.53 -5.25
C TYR A 46 24.73 11.84 -4.19
N ALA A 47 24.14 11.52 -3.04
CA ALA A 47 24.86 10.89 -1.93
C ALA A 47 23.92 10.06 -1.06
N ILE A 48 24.50 9.40 -0.05
CA ILE A 48 23.80 8.59 0.94
C ILE A 48 23.95 9.23 2.32
N LEU A 49 22.82 9.44 3.00
CA LEU A 49 22.77 9.68 4.43
C LEU A 49 22.92 8.35 5.17
N TYR A 50 23.94 8.24 6.02
CA TYR A 50 24.20 7.03 6.80
C TYR A 50 24.25 7.37 8.31
N PRO A 51 23.62 6.57 9.18
CA PRO A 51 23.61 6.83 10.61
C PRO A 51 24.96 6.44 11.24
N PHE A 52 25.49 7.28 12.15
CA PHE A 52 26.75 6.99 12.85
C PHE A 52 26.59 6.03 14.03
N TYR A 53 25.55 6.23 14.85
CA TYR A 53 25.44 5.59 16.16
C TYR A 53 24.03 5.07 16.50
N SER A 54 23.02 5.40 15.71
CA SER A 54 21.62 5.12 16.03
C SER A 54 21.03 4.02 15.16
N PHE A 55 20.53 2.97 15.79
CA PHE A 55 19.72 1.93 15.15
C PHE A 55 18.31 2.41 14.78
N GLN A 56 17.92 3.62 15.19
CA GLN A 56 16.59 4.20 14.92
C GLN A 56 16.55 5.00 13.63
N LEU A 57 17.71 5.32 13.04
CA LEU A 57 17.83 6.09 11.80
C LEU A 57 18.14 5.15 10.63
N GLU A 58 17.45 5.37 9.51
CA GLU A 58 17.62 4.57 8.30
C GLU A 58 18.63 5.19 7.35
N ILE A 59 19.27 4.37 6.52
CA ILE A 59 20.13 4.84 5.42
C ILE A 59 19.24 5.45 4.33
N LYS A 60 19.53 6.67 3.85
CA LYS A 60 18.70 7.37 2.87
C LYS A 60 19.49 7.86 1.66
N SER A 61 18.90 7.78 0.47
CA SER A 61 19.45 8.41 -0.75
C SER A 61 19.00 9.86 -0.82
N ILE A 62 19.93 10.76 -1.14
CA ILE A 62 19.64 12.19 -1.21
C ILE A 62 20.11 12.78 -2.53
N CYS A 63 19.33 13.75 -3.03
CA CYS A 63 19.70 14.57 -4.17
C CYS A 63 20.69 15.68 -3.78
N LYS A 64 21.23 16.37 -4.78
CA LYS A 64 22.19 17.47 -4.60
C LYS A 64 21.61 18.61 -3.76
N ASN A 65 20.33 18.94 -3.98
CA ASN A 65 19.66 20.03 -3.25
C ASN A 65 19.50 19.67 -1.76
N THR A 66 19.10 18.44 -1.46
CA THR A 66 19.01 17.93 -0.09
C THR A 66 20.38 17.90 0.59
N ALA A 67 21.44 17.48 -0.10
CA ALA A 67 22.81 17.54 0.44
C ALA A 67 23.25 18.97 0.75
N LEU A 68 23.00 19.92 -0.16
CA LEU A 68 23.33 21.33 0.05
C LEU A 68 22.60 21.90 1.27
N LEU A 69 21.31 21.61 1.42
CA LEU A 69 20.53 22.01 2.59
C LEU A 69 21.11 21.40 3.87
N PHE A 70 21.42 20.10 3.84
CA PHE A 70 22.01 19.41 4.99
C PHE A 70 23.35 20.03 5.41
N TYR A 71 24.22 20.40 4.47
CA TYR A 71 25.45 21.10 4.80
C TYR A 71 25.20 22.52 5.32
N THR A 72 24.23 23.23 4.75
CA THR A 72 23.87 24.60 5.16
C THR A 72 23.35 24.64 6.60
N LEU A 73 22.58 23.62 7.01
CA LEU A 73 21.97 23.53 8.33
C LEU A 73 22.80 22.72 9.35
N GLN A 74 24.09 22.46 9.10
CA GLN A 74 24.95 21.82 10.12
C GLN A 74 25.02 22.62 11.43
N GLN A 75 24.86 23.94 11.33
CA GLN A 75 24.67 24.81 12.49
C GLN A 75 23.20 25.24 12.58
N PRO A 76 22.65 25.38 13.80
CA PRO A 76 21.31 25.89 14.00
C PRO A 76 21.05 27.22 13.28
N GLY A 77 19.97 27.27 12.50
CA GLY A 77 19.55 28.48 11.78
C GLY A 77 18.15 28.39 11.21
N ILE A 78 17.62 29.52 10.76
CA ILE A 78 16.36 29.55 9.99
C ILE A 78 16.59 29.03 8.57
N LEU A 79 15.50 28.68 7.87
CA LEU A 79 15.59 28.27 6.47
C LEU A 79 16.19 29.40 5.60
N PRO A 80 17.19 29.12 4.75
CA PRO A 80 17.74 30.12 3.85
C PRO A 80 16.68 30.71 2.93
N SER A 81 16.72 32.01 2.65
CA SER A 81 15.75 32.66 1.75
C SER A 81 15.76 32.08 0.32
N SER A 82 16.90 31.56 -0.13
CA SER A 82 17.07 30.85 -1.41
C SER A 82 16.38 29.47 -1.46
N PHE A 83 15.89 28.95 -0.33
CA PHE A 83 15.29 27.63 -0.23
C PHE A 83 14.04 27.45 -1.11
N LYS A 84 13.14 28.45 -1.14
CA LYS A 84 11.96 28.40 -2.01
C LYS A 84 12.32 28.27 -3.49
N ALA A 85 13.43 28.88 -3.91
CA ALA A 85 13.91 28.78 -5.28
C ALA A 85 14.47 27.38 -5.61
N LEU A 86 14.99 26.67 -4.62
CA LEU A 86 15.59 25.33 -4.79
C LEU A 86 14.57 24.19 -4.80
N PHE A 87 13.47 24.33 -4.03
CA PHE A 87 12.51 23.24 -3.79
C PHE A 87 11.07 23.56 -4.25
N GLY A 88 10.85 24.75 -4.83
CA GLY A 88 9.58 25.13 -5.42
C GLY A 88 8.47 25.45 -4.42
N GLU A 89 7.21 25.40 -4.90
CA GLU A 89 6.03 25.83 -4.13
C GLU A 89 5.73 24.95 -2.92
N ASN A 90 6.11 23.66 -2.95
CA ASN A 90 5.88 22.68 -1.85
C ASN A 90 7.08 22.55 -0.90
N SER A 91 7.90 23.60 -0.81
CA SER A 91 9.18 23.56 -0.11
C SER A 91 9.01 23.37 1.41
N LEU A 92 7.95 23.90 2.02
CA LEU A 92 7.71 23.75 3.46
C LEU A 92 7.25 22.34 3.83
N GLU A 93 6.41 21.72 2.99
CA GLU A 93 5.98 20.33 3.13
C GLU A 93 7.19 19.39 3.08
N LEU A 94 8.15 19.69 2.19
CA LEU A 94 9.39 18.94 2.11
C LEU A 94 10.24 19.06 3.38
N ILE A 95 10.36 20.26 3.96
CA ILE A 95 11.05 20.45 5.26
C ILE A 95 10.36 19.67 6.35
N ALA A 96 9.03 19.76 6.46
CA ALA A 96 8.28 19.01 7.44
C ALA A 96 8.53 17.51 7.29
N LYS A 97 8.53 16.99 6.05
CA LYS A 97 8.89 15.60 5.76
C LYS A 97 10.32 15.27 6.20
N MET A 98 11.32 16.09 5.89
CA MET A 98 12.70 15.88 6.32
C MET A 98 12.85 15.87 7.84
N VAL A 99 12.09 16.70 8.57
CA VAL A 99 12.06 16.70 10.04
C VAL A 99 11.41 15.43 10.57
N LEU A 100 10.28 15.01 10.00
CA LEU A 100 9.63 13.76 10.37
C LEU A 100 10.46 12.52 9.99
N ASP A 101 11.29 12.59 8.96
CA ASP A 101 12.22 11.52 8.55
C ASP A 101 13.49 11.46 9.39
N GLY A 102 13.66 12.39 10.35
CA GLY A 102 14.84 12.46 11.20
C GLY A 102 16.07 13.05 10.52
N ILE A 103 15.97 13.59 9.31
CA ILE A 103 17.10 14.18 8.59
C ILE A 103 17.41 15.58 9.11
N LEU A 104 16.36 16.35 9.34
CA LEU A 104 16.44 17.65 10.01
C LEU A 104 15.85 17.51 11.42
N GLU A 105 16.31 18.38 12.30
CA GLU A 105 15.75 18.57 13.63
C GLU A 105 15.27 20.01 13.76
N ILE A 106 14.21 20.21 14.54
CA ILE A 106 13.62 21.52 14.83
C ILE A 106 13.84 21.87 16.30
N GLN A 107 14.16 23.14 16.58
CA GLN A 107 14.40 23.60 17.94
C GLN A 107 13.09 23.69 18.73
N ASN A 108 13.06 23.12 19.94
CA ASN A 108 11.95 23.20 20.87
C ASN A 108 12.48 23.25 22.31
N ASN A 109 12.11 24.27 23.08
CA ASN A 109 12.50 24.40 24.49
C ASN A 109 14.02 24.20 24.75
N GLY A 110 14.87 24.70 23.85
CA GLY A 110 16.33 24.60 23.97
C GLY A 110 16.93 23.26 23.52
N SER A 111 16.13 22.25 23.17
CA SER A 111 16.58 21.02 22.53
C SER A 111 16.22 21.00 21.05
N PHE A 112 16.77 20.04 20.32
CA PHE A 112 16.41 19.77 18.92
C PHE A 112 15.73 18.41 18.85
N ILE A 113 14.59 18.38 18.16
CA ILE A 113 13.74 17.20 18.06
C ILE A 113 13.40 16.92 16.61
N SER A 114 13.12 15.66 16.29
CA SER A 114 12.71 15.20 14.97
C SER A 114 11.66 14.09 15.10
N GLY A 115 11.20 13.57 13.96
CA GLY A 115 10.23 12.48 13.93
C GLY A 115 8.90 12.88 14.56
N THR A 116 8.28 11.91 15.20
CA THR A 116 7.00 12.05 15.91
C THR A 116 7.02 13.20 16.93
N ALA A 117 8.13 13.40 17.64
CA ALA A 117 8.27 14.45 18.66
C ALA A 117 8.09 15.86 18.07
N ALA A 118 8.50 16.06 16.82
CA ALA A 118 8.35 17.33 16.11
C ALA A 118 6.95 17.54 15.53
N TYR A 119 6.13 16.48 15.40
CA TYR A 119 4.83 16.56 14.74
C TYR A 119 3.91 17.68 15.27
N PRO A 120 3.75 17.89 16.60
CA PRO A 120 2.90 18.97 17.12
C PRO A 120 3.40 20.39 16.77
N LEU A 121 4.68 20.54 16.42
CA LEU A 121 5.26 21.82 15.99
C LEU A 121 5.04 22.07 14.50
N LEU A 122 4.96 21.00 13.71
CA LEU A 122 4.82 21.07 12.27
C LEU A 122 3.35 21.19 11.85
N TYR A 123 2.43 20.47 12.50
CA TYR A 123 1.05 20.39 12.06
C TYR A 123 0.06 20.89 13.12
N GLU A 124 -0.98 21.58 12.67
CA GLU A 124 -2.20 21.78 13.46
C GLU A 124 -3.00 20.49 13.43
N SER A 125 -3.41 19.99 14.61
CA SER A 125 -4.25 18.79 14.67
C SER A 125 -5.66 19.14 14.21
N ILE A 126 -5.89 19.01 12.91
CA ILE A 126 -7.21 19.07 12.29
C ILE A 126 -7.43 17.69 11.72
N PHE A 127 -7.98 16.79 12.53
CA PHE A 127 -8.40 15.48 12.06
C PHE A 127 -9.92 15.44 12.01
N GLU A 128 -10.48 15.65 10.83
CA GLU A 128 -11.93 15.52 10.59
C GLU A 128 -12.21 14.17 9.92
N GLU A 129 -12.79 13.25 10.69
CA GLU A 129 -13.30 11.96 10.20
C GLU A 129 -14.63 12.15 9.46
N LYS A 130 -14.60 12.81 8.30
CA LYS A 130 -15.68 12.67 7.33
C LYS A 130 -15.33 11.54 6.36
N ILE A 131 -15.78 10.34 6.71
CA ILE A 131 -15.54 9.12 5.94
C ILE A 131 -16.89 8.60 5.47
N ASP A 132 -17.26 8.97 4.25
CA ASP A 132 -18.58 8.69 3.70
C ASP A 132 -18.66 7.31 3.00
N SER A 133 -17.53 6.60 2.82
CA SER A 133 -17.45 5.31 2.11
C SER A 133 -16.92 4.16 2.98
N LEU A 134 -17.30 2.92 2.62
CA LEU A 134 -17.02 1.72 3.41
C LEU A 134 -15.52 1.41 3.50
N ILE A 135 -14.81 1.45 2.37
CA ILE A 135 -13.42 0.99 2.31
C ILE A 135 -12.48 1.85 3.15
N PRO A 136 -12.48 3.20 3.07
CA PRO A 136 -11.62 4.02 3.90
C PRO A 136 -11.91 3.83 5.39
N ARG A 137 -13.19 3.68 5.78
CA ARG A 137 -13.57 3.37 7.16
C ARG A 137 -12.92 2.07 7.63
N LEU A 138 -13.06 0.99 6.86
CA LEU A 138 -12.47 -0.31 7.20
C LEU A 138 -10.93 -0.24 7.30
N SER A 139 -10.27 0.50 6.42
CA SER A 139 -8.80 0.68 6.47
C SER A 139 -8.34 1.41 7.73
N ILE A 140 -9.08 2.43 8.16
CA ILE A 140 -8.77 3.19 9.38
C ILE A 140 -9.08 2.35 10.62
N GLU A 141 -10.20 1.63 10.64
CA GLU A 141 -10.54 0.69 11.72
C GLU A 141 -9.49 -0.42 11.84
N ALA A 142 -8.97 -0.93 10.72
CA ALA A 142 -7.87 -1.89 10.69
C ALA A 142 -6.58 -1.31 11.28
N LEU A 143 -6.24 -0.06 10.93
CA LEU A 143 -5.06 0.62 11.48
C LEU A 143 -5.20 0.89 12.99
N LYS A 144 -6.35 1.39 13.43
CA LYS A 144 -6.68 1.58 14.85
C LYS A 144 -6.62 0.25 15.61
N HIS A 145 -7.10 -0.84 15.02
CA HIS A 145 -6.95 -2.17 15.60
C HIS A 145 -5.49 -2.57 15.79
N GLY A 146 -4.63 -2.32 14.79
CA GLY A 146 -3.19 -2.52 14.93
C GLY A 146 -2.55 -1.68 16.03
N ASP A 147 -2.98 -0.43 16.18
CA ASP A 147 -2.50 0.46 17.25
C ASP A 147 -2.84 -0.07 18.65
N LEU A 148 -4.05 -0.62 18.83
CA LEU A 148 -4.51 -1.19 20.11
C LEU A 148 -3.78 -2.48 20.53
N LEU A 149 -3.04 -3.13 19.64
CA LEU A 149 -2.30 -4.36 19.95
C LEU A 149 -0.96 -4.04 20.63
N GLU A 150 -1.00 -3.89 21.95
CA GLU A 150 0.21 -3.71 22.77
C GLU A 150 1.12 -4.94 22.73
N GLY A 151 2.43 -4.72 22.60
CA GLY A 151 3.44 -5.79 22.62
C GLY A 151 3.47 -6.69 21.38
N ALA A 152 2.61 -6.46 20.38
CA ALA A 152 2.67 -7.18 19.12
C ALA A 152 3.95 -6.85 18.35
N ASP A 153 4.61 -7.89 17.81
CA ASP A 153 5.76 -7.71 16.93
C ASP A 153 5.34 -7.24 15.52
N TYR A 154 6.34 -6.91 14.72
CA TYR A 154 6.16 -6.38 13.37
C TYR A 154 5.29 -7.29 12.48
N ASN A 155 5.59 -8.58 12.48
CA ASN A 155 4.88 -9.55 11.64
C ASN A 155 3.44 -9.75 12.11
N THR A 156 3.20 -9.71 13.43
CA THR A 156 1.88 -9.82 14.03
C THR A 156 1.01 -8.64 13.66
N LEU A 157 1.53 -7.41 13.71
CA LEU A 157 0.78 -6.22 13.30
C LEU A 157 0.42 -6.27 11.82
N ILE A 158 1.37 -6.64 10.95
CA ILE A 158 1.11 -6.83 9.52
C ILE A 158 -0.02 -7.85 9.33
N ALA A 159 0.09 -9.03 9.95
CA ALA A 159 -0.90 -10.08 9.79
C ALA A 159 -2.29 -9.65 10.27
N ARG A 160 -2.38 -8.97 11.42
CA ARG A 160 -3.64 -8.52 12.02
C ARG A 160 -4.34 -7.45 11.17
N MET A 161 -3.58 -6.49 10.64
CA MET A 161 -4.13 -5.49 9.71
C MET A 161 -4.49 -6.10 8.35
N TYR A 162 -3.66 -7.00 7.81
CA TYR A 162 -3.90 -7.64 6.51
C TYR A 162 -5.14 -8.53 6.50
N PHE A 163 -5.37 -9.26 7.59
CA PHE A 163 -6.54 -10.11 7.79
C PHE A 163 -7.73 -9.40 8.45
N TYR A 164 -7.64 -8.09 8.68
CA TYR A 164 -8.77 -7.32 9.19
C TYR A 164 -9.98 -7.44 8.27
N ASN A 165 -11.17 -7.37 8.86
CA ASN A 165 -12.45 -7.62 8.18
C ASN A 165 -12.56 -9.03 7.58
N ARG A 166 -11.89 -10.04 8.15
CA ARG A 166 -12.20 -11.45 7.89
C ARG A 166 -13.36 -11.87 8.79
N ILE A 167 -14.36 -12.56 8.23
CA ILE A 167 -15.44 -13.14 9.04
C ILE A 167 -14.89 -14.36 9.80
N PRO A 168 -15.10 -14.47 11.12
CA PRO A 168 -14.68 -15.64 11.88
C PRO A 168 -15.31 -16.92 11.34
N ASN A 169 -14.51 -17.99 11.21
CA ASN A 169 -15.02 -19.30 10.82
C ASN A 169 -15.82 -19.91 11.99
N SER A 170 -17.15 -19.81 11.91
CA SER A 170 -18.08 -20.39 12.88
C SER A 170 -18.67 -21.71 12.35
N PRO A 171 -19.25 -22.56 13.22
CA PRO A 171 -19.93 -23.78 12.77
C PRO A 171 -21.05 -23.54 11.75
N GLU A 172 -21.65 -22.34 11.72
CA GLU A 172 -22.64 -21.96 10.71
C GLU A 172 -22.02 -21.87 9.30
N TRP A 173 -20.81 -21.32 9.20
CA TRP A 173 -20.09 -21.20 7.94
C TRP A 173 -19.57 -22.55 7.44
N GLU A 174 -19.11 -23.41 8.35
CA GLU A 174 -18.73 -24.79 8.02
C GLU A 174 -19.92 -25.59 7.49
N LYS A 175 -21.14 -25.37 8.01
CA LYS A 175 -22.35 -25.99 7.46
C LYS A 175 -22.71 -25.48 6.06
N LYS A 176 -22.44 -24.19 5.76
CA LYS A 176 -22.70 -23.60 4.43
C LYS A 176 -21.67 -24.04 3.38
N TYR A 177 -20.42 -24.26 3.81
CA TYR A 177 -19.29 -24.63 2.96
C TYR A 177 -18.51 -25.80 3.57
N PRO A 178 -19.11 -27.01 3.63
CA PRO A 178 -18.53 -28.15 4.35
C PRO A 178 -17.25 -28.71 3.72
N SER A 179 -17.00 -28.43 2.44
CA SER A 179 -15.81 -28.91 1.74
C SER A 179 -15.45 -28.05 0.52
N PRO A 180 -14.23 -28.16 -0.03
CA PRO A 180 -13.88 -27.52 -1.30
C PRO A 180 -14.82 -27.88 -2.46
N GLU A 181 -15.34 -29.12 -2.51
CA GLU A 181 -16.32 -29.56 -3.51
C GLU A 181 -17.65 -28.79 -3.37
N SER A 182 -18.08 -28.51 -2.14
CA SER A 182 -19.27 -27.69 -1.90
C SER A 182 -19.12 -26.25 -2.43
N VAL A 183 -17.89 -25.73 -2.45
CA VAL A 183 -17.58 -24.43 -3.07
C VAL A 183 -17.74 -24.55 -4.58
N LEU A 184 -17.14 -25.53 -5.24
CA LEU A 184 -17.32 -25.74 -6.69
C LEU A 184 -18.80 -25.88 -7.10
N LYS A 185 -19.58 -26.63 -6.30
CA LYS A 185 -21.02 -26.75 -6.47
C LYS A 185 -21.73 -25.40 -6.32
N THR A 186 -21.35 -24.60 -5.32
CA THR A 186 -21.89 -23.25 -5.11
C THR A 186 -21.59 -22.34 -6.30
N LEU A 187 -20.38 -22.40 -6.86
CA LEU A 187 -19.99 -21.63 -8.05
C LEU A 187 -20.73 -22.10 -9.33
N GLY A 188 -21.35 -23.28 -9.30
CA GLY A 188 -22.03 -23.89 -10.44
C GLY A 188 -21.08 -24.60 -11.40
N LEU A 189 -19.94 -25.10 -10.91
CA LEU A 189 -18.89 -25.77 -11.70
C LEU A 189 -18.90 -27.31 -11.59
N ASP A 190 -19.90 -27.89 -10.92
CA ASP A 190 -19.96 -29.34 -10.62
C ASP A 190 -21.30 -30.01 -11.01
N ASN A 191 -22.23 -29.28 -11.63
CA ASN A 191 -23.61 -29.77 -11.83
C ASN A 191 -24.02 -29.98 -13.30
N GLY A 192 -23.15 -29.75 -14.28
CA GLY A 192 -23.52 -29.82 -15.71
C GLY A 192 -24.56 -28.77 -16.14
N ASP A 193 -24.76 -27.73 -15.31
CA ASP A 193 -25.68 -26.63 -15.58
C ASP A 193 -25.23 -25.83 -16.83
N ASN A 194 -26.16 -25.09 -17.44
CA ASN A 194 -25.86 -24.20 -18.58
C ASN A 194 -24.68 -23.25 -18.33
N PHE A 195 -24.45 -22.84 -17.08
CA PHE A 195 -23.30 -22.02 -16.73
C PHE A 195 -21.97 -22.75 -16.90
N GLN A 196 -21.85 -24.01 -16.43
CA GLN A 196 -20.62 -24.77 -16.53
C GLN A 196 -20.19 -24.94 -17.99
N SER A 197 -21.13 -25.25 -18.89
CA SER A 197 -20.82 -25.37 -20.33
C SER A 197 -20.25 -24.07 -20.91
N ARG A 198 -20.85 -22.92 -20.61
CA ARG A 198 -20.33 -21.60 -21.04
C ARG A 198 -19.00 -21.26 -20.38
N PHE A 199 -18.84 -21.59 -19.10
CA PHE A 199 -17.61 -21.38 -18.35
C PHE A 199 -16.45 -22.17 -18.97
N ASP A 200 -16.66 -23.45 -19.22
CA ASP A 200 -15.68 -24.36 -19.79
C ASP A 200 -15.29 -23.99 -21.23
N GLN A 201 -16.07 -23.17 -21.95
CA GLN A 201 -15.65 -22.64 -23.25
C GLN A 201 -14.51 -21.64 -23.12
N LYS A 202 -14.51 -20.83 -22.06
CA LYS A 202 -13.58 -19.69 -21.90
C LYS A 202 -12.44 -19.97 -20.93
N TRP A 203 -12.71 -20.77 -19.90
CA TRP A 203 -11.85 -20.90 -18.74
C TRP A 203 -11.37 -22.33 -18.56
N SER A 204 -10.14 -22.46 -18.06
CA SER A 204 -9.63 -23.69 -17.48
C SER A 204 -9.28 -23.45 -16.02
N TYR A 205 -9.50 -24.46 -15.18
CA TYR A 205 -8.97 -24.50 -13.82
C TYR A 205 -8.45 -25.90 -13.55
N HIS A 206 -7.33 -25.96 -12.84
CA HIS A 206 -6.83 -27.21 -12.30
C HIS A 206 -7.24 -27.28 -10.84
N LYS A 207 -7.87 -28.38 -10.42
CA LYS A 207 -7.88 -28.76 -9.00
C LYS A 207 -6.41 -28.93 -8.62
N GLN A 208 -5.82 -27.93 -7.95
CA GLN A 208 -4.43 -28.00 -7.54
C GLN A 208 -4.23 -29.29 -6.72
N LYS A 209 -3.23 -30.09 -7.10
CA LYS A 209 -2.85 -31.30 -6.34
C LYS A 209 -2.34 -30.97 -4.93
N THR A 210 -2.05 -29.70 -4.65
CA THR A 210 -1.60 -29.21 -3.35
C THR A 210 -2.61 -28.22 -2.79
N ILE A 211 -3.25 -28.58 -1.67
CA ILE A 211 -4.22 -27.79 -0.88
C ILE A 211 -3.62 -26.44 -0.39
N GLN A 212 -2.32 -26.24 -0.56
CA GLN A 212 -1.52 -25.22 0.12
C GLN A 212 -1.81 -23.77 -0.30
N SER A 213 -2.43 -23.50 -1.46
CA SER A 213 -2.60 -22.10 -1.90
C SER A 213 -3.80 -21.39 -1.28
N GLY A 214 -4.85 -22.11 -0.86
CA GLY A 214 -6.10 -21.50 -0.39
C GLY A 214 -6.98 -20.92 -1.52
N TRP A 215 -6.60 -21.10 -2.79
CA TRP A 215 -7.23 -20.46 -3.94
C TRP A 215 -7.60 -21.46 -5.05
N LEU A 216 -8.78 -21.26 -5.65
CA LEU A 216 -9.11 -21.74 -6.97
C LEU A 216 -8.67 -20.67 -7.98
N SER A 217 -7.75 -21.04 -8.87
CA SER A 217 -7.23 -20.16 -9.93
C SER A 217 -7.78 -20.59 -11.28
N PHE A 218 -8.21 -19.60 -12.06
CA PHE A 218 -8.79 -19.77 -13.39
C PHE A 218 -7.94 -19.04 -14.41
N SER A 219 -7.69 -19.69 -15.54
CA SER A 219 -6.90 -19.14 -16.64
C SER A 219 -7.69 -19.25 -17.95
N ALA A 220 -7.63 -18.18 -18.76
CA ALA A 220 -8.25 -18.19 -20.07
C ALA A 220 -7.66 -19.31 -20.94
N LYS A 221 -8.50 -20.00 -21.72
CA LYS A 221 -8.05 -21.05 -22.65
C LYS A 221 -7.34 -20.48 -23.87
N GLU A 222 -7.76 -19.30 -24.32
CA GLU A 222 -7.11 -18.57 -25.39
C GLU A 222 -6.08 -17.60 -24.79
N LYS A 223 -4.79 -17.95 -24.90
CA LYS A 223 -3.70 -17.09 -24.45
C LYS A 223 -3.54 -15.92 -25.42
N ARG A 224 -3.57 -14.68 -24.93
CA ARG A 224 -3.03 -13.55 -25.68
C ARG A 224 -1.52 -13.74 -25.84
N THR A 225 -1.05 -13.82 -27.08
CA THR A 225 0.35 -14.06 -27.46
C THR A 225 1.35 -13.00 -26.98
N SER A 226 0.90 -11.92 -26.32
CA SER A 226 1.73 -10.76 -25.98
C SER A 226 1.82 -10.41 -24.48
N GLN A 227 1.06 -11.05 -23.59
CA GLN A 227 1.21 -10.80 -22.15
C GLN A 227 2.25 -11.75 -21.56
N THR A 228 3.49 -11.30 -21.52
CA THR A 228 4.52 -11.93 -20.68
C THR A 228 4.02 -11.95 -19.23
N GLU A 229 4.23 -13.06 -18.51
CA GLU A 229 3.75 -13.35 -17.15
C GLU A 229 4.21 -12.34 -16.05
N ASN A 230 4.92 -11.28 -16.45
CA ASN A 230 5.50 -10.24 -15.59
C ASN A 230 4.77 -8.88 -15.62
N GLN A 231 3.61 -8.76 -16.28
CA GLN A 231 3.00 -7.44 -16.56
C GLN A 231 1.67 -7.12 -15.85
N SER A 232 1.12 -8.03 -15.04
CA SER A 232 -0.12 -7.72 -14.30
C SER A 232 0.15 -6.80 -13.10
N LYS A 233 0.00 -5.50 -13.31
CA LYS A 233 0.21 -4.46 -12.29
C LYS A 233 -1.03 -4.19 -11.45
N PHE A 234 -2.22 -4.31 -12.06
CA PHE A 234 -3.47 -3.92 -11.44
C PHE A 234 -4.27 -5.13 -10.99
N LYS A 235 -4.98 -4.96 -9.87
CA LYS A 235 -5.88 -5.96 -9.30
C LYS A 235 -7.25 -5.36 -9.10
N LEU A 236 -8.28 -6.09 -9.54
CA LEU A 236 -9.66 -5.86 -9.15
C LEU A 236 -10.00 -6.85 -8.02
N TYR A 237 -10.45 -6.32 -6.90
CA TYR A 237 -10.98 -7.08 -5.77
C TYR A 237 -12.51 -7.08 -5.85
N ILE A 238 -13.10 -8.27 -5.79
CA ILE A 238 -14.56 -8.46 -5.80
C ILE A 238 -14.96 -9.06 -4.45
N SER A 239 -15.70 -8.31 -3.65
CA SER A 239 -15.90 -8.59 -2.24
C SER A 239 -17.37 -8.65 -1.83
N PRO A 240 -18.16 -9.62 -2.33
CA PRO A 240 -19.52 -9.81 -1.85
C PRO A 240 -19.53 -10.39 -0.43
N PHE A 241 -20.62 -10.19 0.29
CA PHE A 241 -20.87 -10.91 1.53
C PHE A 241 -21.00 -12.42 1.24
N PRO A 242 -20.38 -13.32 2.01
CA PRO A 242 -20.15 -14.70 1.58
C PRO A 242 -21.37 -15.63 1.78
N LYS A 243 -22.58 -15.18 1.46
CA LYS A 243 -23.74 -16.07 1.38
C LYS A 243 -23.66 -16.90 0.09
N PRO A 244 -24.01 -18.20 0.12
CA PRO A 244 -23.87 -19.08 -1.05
C PRO A 244 -24.51 -18.56 -2.34
N TYR A 245 -25.74 -18.04 -2.28
CA TYR A 245 -26.41 -17.51 -3.48
C TYR A 245 -25.74 -16.25 -4.03
N LEU A 246 -25.26 -15.34 -3.16
CA LEU A 246 -24.52 -14.14 -3.58
C LEU A 246 -23.16 -14.52 -4.20
N ILE A 247 -22.44 -15.46 -3.59
CA ILE A 247 -21.17 -15.94 -4.13
C ILE A 247 -21.37 -16.54 -5.51
N ARG A 248 -22.42 -17.34 -5.71
CA ARG A 248 -22.79 -17.89 -7.01
C ARG A 248 -23.04 -16.80 -8.04
N GLU A 249 -23.98 -15.90 -7.76
CA GLU A 249 -24.39 -14.84 -8.67
C GLU A 249 -23.21 -13.95 -9.08
N VAL A 250 -22.42 -13.50 -8.11
CA VAL A 250 -21.28 -12.62 -8.35
C VAL A 250 -20.16 -13.33 -9.09
N PHE A 251 -19.87 -14.58 -8.76
CA PHE A 251 -18.87 -15.36 -9.49
C PHE A 251 -19.29 -15.55 -10.94
N GLN A 252 -20.54 -15.92 -11.20
CA GLN A 252 -21.03 -16.16 -12.56
C GLN A 252 -20.99 -14.88 -13.41
N ALA A 253 -21.47 -13.77 -12.86
CA ALA A 253 -21.41 -12.46 -13.52
C ALA A 253 -19.96 -12.03 -13.81
N THR A 254 -19.07 -12.22 -12.83
CA THR A 254 -17.64 -11.90 -12.96
C THR A 254 -16.98 -12.76 -14.03
N ALA A 255 -17.16 -14.08 -13.99
CA ALA A 255 -16.57 -15.00 -14.96
C ALA A 255 -17.04 -14.74 -16.40
N ASP A 256 -18.31 -14.38 -16.59
CA ASP A 256 -18.85 -14.01 -17.90
C ASP A 256 -18.20 -12.72 -18.41
N VAL A 257 -18.17 -11.65 -17.60
CA VAL A 257 -17.57 -10.35 -17.98
C VAL A 257 -16.07 -10.47 -18.26
N LEU A 258 -15.31 -11.09 -17.35
CA LEU A 258 -13.87 -11.27 -17.53
C LEU A 258 -13.57 -12.13 -18.77
N GLY A 259 -14.45 -13.09 -19.07
CA GLY A 259 -14.33 -13.95 -20.24
C GLY A 259 -14.61 -13.19 -21.53
N ASP A 260 -15.63 -12.33 -21.56
CA ASP A 260 -15.91 -11.44 -22.70
C ASP A 260 -14.77 -10.43 -22.94
N MET A 261 -14.08 -10.03 -21.87
CA MET A 261 -12.93 -9.12 -21.92
C MET A 261 -11.59 -9.82 -22.17
N ASN A 262 -11.56 -11.15 -22.31
CA ASN A 262 -10.34 -11.95 -22.48
C ASN A 262 -9.29 -11.72 -21.37
N VAL A 263 -9.74 -11.49 -20.14
CA VAL A 263 -8.86 -11.37 -18.97
C VAL A 263 -8.17 -12.70 -18.75
N GLN A 264 -6.85 -12.68 -18.56
CA GLN A 264 -6.06 -13.92 -18.60
C GLN A 264 -6.23 -14.78 -17.36
N ASN A 265 -6.34 -14.17 -16.17
CA ASN A 265 -6.40 -14.91 -14.91
C ASN A 265 -7.26 -14.20 -13.86
N PHE A 266 -7.95 -15.00 -13.06
CA PHE A 266 -8.57 -14.56 -11.81
C PHE A 266 -8.62 -15.72 -10.83
N LYS A 267 -8.94 -15.44 -9.56
CA LYS A 267 -9.00 -16.45 -8.51
C LYS A 267 -10.11 -16.18 -7.50
N ILE A 268 -10.56 -17.23 -6.83
CA ILE A 268 -11.49 -17.17 -5.69
C ILE A 268 -11.02 -18.11 -4.57
N GLY A 269 -11.39 -17.84 -3.31
CA GLY A 269 -11.11 -18.75 -2.18
C GLY A 269 -11.61 -20.18 -2.44
N GLN A 270 -10.78 -21.18 -2.15
CA GLN A 270 -11.08 -22.59 -2.46
C GLN A 270 -12.01 -23.28 -1.45
N ASP A 271 -12.11 -22.73 -0.25
CA ASP A 271 -12.78 -23.33 0.91
C ASP A 271 -13.47 -22.25 1.75
N VAL A 272 -14.10 -22.66 2.84
CA VAL A 272 -14.77 -21.75 3.78
C VAL A 272 -13.83 -20.64 4.26
N ILE A 273 -12.58 -20.96 4.61
CA ILE A 273 -11.62 -19.99 5.11
C ILE A 273 -11.28 -18.96 4.03
N GLY A 274 -11.14 -19.40 2.78
CA GLY A 274 -10.93 -18.55 1.62
C GLY A 274 -12.11 -17.62 1.32
N LEU A 275 -13.35 -18.12 1.41
CA LEU A 275 -14.55 -17.34 1.15
C LEU A 275 -14.88 -16.32 2.24
N LEU A 276 -14.45 -16.55 3.48
CA LEU A 276 -14.63 -15.61 4.60
C LEU A 276 -13.62 -14.46 4.59
N ARG A 277 -12.68 -14.44 3.64
CA ARG A 277 -11.74 -13.33 3.47
C ARG A 277 -12.42 -12.10 2.87
N PRO A 278 -11.96 -10.88 3.18
CA PRO A 278 -12.40 -9.71 2.44
C PRO A 278 -11.98 -9.80 0.95
N ASP A 279 -10.75 -10.20 0.66
CA ASP A 279 -10.17 -10.31 -0.69
C ASP A 279 -10.51 -11.64 -1.39
N LYS A 280 -11.67 -12.24 -1.11
CA LYS A 280 -12.02 -13.62 -1.53
C LYS A 280 -12.05 -13.87 -3.04
N MET A 281 -12.13 -12.84 -3.88
CA MET A 281 -12.09 -12.95 -5.34
C MET A 281 -11.23 -11.82 -5.92
N VAL A 282 -10.29 -12.16 -6.80
CA VAL A 282 -9.32 -11.21 -7.37
C VAL A 282 -9.07 -11.49 -8.85
N ALA A 283 -9.19 -10.46 -9.69
CA ALA A 283 -8.82 -10.49 -11.11
C ALA A 283 -7.61 -9.58 -11.38
N TYR A 284 -6.82 -9.91 -12.41
CA TYR A 284 -5.53 -9.27 -12.68
C TYR A 284 -5.51 -8.63 -14.05
N PHE A 285 -4.97 -7.42 -14.12
CA PHE A 285 -4.94 -6.58 -15.32
C PHE A 285 -3.57 -5.97 -15.54
N SER A 286 -3.21 -5.76 -16.81
CA SER A 286 -1.96 -5.10 -17.21
C SER A 286 -2.04 -3.57 -17.21
N ASN A 287 -3.24 -3.01 -17.39
CA ASN A 287 -3.51 -1.58 -17.42
C ASN A 287 -4.73 -1.25 -16.54
N PHE A 288 -4.91 0.03 -16.24
CA PHE A 288 -5.96 0.49 -15.34
C PHE A 288 -7.32 0.55 -16.04
N GLU A 289 -7.34 0.90 -17.32
CA GLU A 289 -8.54 1.09 -18.13
C GLU A 289 -9.35 -0.22 -18.27
N ASP A 290 -8.68 -1.34 -18.52
CA ASP A 290 -9.32 -2.66 -18.56
C ASP A 290 -9.84 -3.07 -17.17
N CYS A 291 -9.15 -2.69 -16.10
CA CYS A 291 -9.55 -2.97 -14.72
C CYS A 291 -10.83 -2.19 -14.35
N GLU A 292 -10.88 -0.91 -14.71
CA GLU A 292 -12.02 -0.02 -14.51
C GLU A 292 -13.23 -0.45 -15.34
N GLU A 293 -13.04 -0.75 -16.63
CA GLU A 293 -14.12 -1.24 -17.51
C GLU A 293 -14.71 -2.57 -17.00
N ALA A 294 -13.87 -3.48 -16.51
CA ALA A 294 -14.33 -4.72 -15.90
C ALA A 294 -15.16 -4.44 -14.63
N ALA A 295 -14.71 -3.52 -13.78
CA ALA A 295 -15.45 -3.12 -12.59
C ALA A 295 -16.83 -2.54 -12.95
N LEU A 296 -16.90 -1.66 -13.95
CA LEU A 296 -18.15 -1.06 -14.42
C LEU A 296 -19.13 -2.13 -14.94
N ARG A 297 -18.67 -3.03 -15.82
CA ARG A 297 -19.52 -4.11 -16.38
C ARG A 297 -19.97 -5.11 -15.34
N ILE A 298 -19.10 -5.46 -14.40
CA ILE A 298 -19.47 -6.33 -13.28
C ILE A 298 -20.53 -5.63 -12.43
N ARG A 299 -20.31 -4.35 -12.07
CA ARG A 299 -21.24 -3.59 -11.24
C ARG A 299 -22.66 -3.56 -11.80
N GLN A 300 -22.81 -3.32 -13.10
CA GLN A 300 -24.10 -3.32 -13.78
C GLN A 300 -24.86 -4.65 -13.64
N LYS A 301 -24.15 -5.78 -13.48
CA LYS A 301 -24.77 -7.11 -13.35
C LYS A 301 -25.13 -7.51 -11.91
N ILE A 302 -24.49 -6.89 -10.91
CA ILE A 302 -24.59 -7.32 -9.49
C ILE A 302 -25.00 -6.16 -8.57
N GLU A 303 -25.66 -5.14 -9.11
CA GLU A 303 -26.13 -3.98 -8.36
C GLU A 303 -26.97 -4.39 -7.14
N GLY A 304 -26.76 -3.69 -6.01
CA GLY A 304 -27.45 -3.98 -4.75
C GLY A 304 -26.90 -5.19 -3.99
N THR A 305 -25.88 -5.88 -4.51
CA THR A 305 -25.20 -6.96 -3.77
C THR A 305 -24.55 -6.41 -2.50
N PRO A 306 -24.86 -6.97 -1.31
CA PRO A 306 -24.20 -6.58 -0.07
C PRO A 306 -22.68 -6.81 -0.13
N ALA A 307 -21.92 -5.76 0.12
CA ALA A 307 -20.46 -5.81 0.16
C ALA A 307 -19.94 -6.36 1.49
N HIS A 308 -18.77 -7.00 1.43
CA HIS A 308 -17.94 -7.35 2.57
C HIS A 308 -16.85 -6.28 2.76
N GLY A 309 -16.21 -5.81 1.67
CA GLY A 309 -15.24 -4.73 1.69
C GLY A 309 -13.80 -5.19 1.95
N VAL A 310 -12.83 -4.62 1.21
CA VAL A 310 -11.41 -4.95 1.31
C VAL A 310 -10.61 -3.76 1.86
N PRO A 311 -10.14 -3.81 3.13
CA PRO A 311 -9.31 -2.74 3.68
C PRO A 311 -8.03 -2.52 2.84
N PHE A 312 -7.56 -1.26 2.81
CA PHE A 312 -6.35 -0.79 2.13
C PHE A 312 -6.39 -0.96 0.61
N THR A 313 -7.55 -0.72 0.00
CA THR A 313 -7.77 -0.71 -1.45
C THR A 313 -8.56 0.52 -1.86
N ALA A 314 -8.52 0.88 -3.14
CA ALA A 314 -9.26 2.03 -3.65
C ALA A 314 -10.64 1.63 -4.18
N ASP A 315 -11.68 2.33 -3.76
CA ASP A 315 -13.06 1.96 -4.07
C ASP A 315 -13.42 2.29 -5.53
N PHE A 316 -14.13 1.37 -6.21
CA PHE A 316 -14.73 1.61 -7.52
C PHE A 316 -16.25 1.79 -7.44
N SER A 317 -16.91 1.24 -6.42
CA SER A 317 -18.37 1.15 -6.35
C SER A 317 -19.01 1.96 -5.21
N ASN A 318 -18.21 2.65 -4.40
CA ASN A 318 -18.58 3.46 -3.22
C ASN A 318 -19.25 2.68 -2.07
N ASP A 319 -19.64 1.43 -2.31
CA ASP A 319 -20.19 0.50 -1.33
C ASP A 319 -19.18 -0.56 -0.89
N GLY A 320 -17.96 -0.57 -1.46
CA GLY A 320 -16.90 -1.52 -1.17
C GLY A 320 -17.09 -2.92 -1.77
N LEU A 321 -18.06 -3.13 -2.68
CA LEU A 321 -18.20 -4.39 -3.41
C LEU A 321 -17.05 -4.61 -4.39
N LEU A 322 -16.63 -3.55 -5.09
CA LEU A 322 -15.55 -3.55 -6.06
C LEU A 322 -14.51 -2.52 -5.64
N SER A 323 -13.26 -2.96 -5.55
CA SER A 323 -12.14 -2.08 -5.25
C SER A 323 -10.87 -2.52 -5.97
N TRP A 324 -9.83 -1.71 -5.96
CA TRP A 324 -8.62 -1.99 -6.72
C TRP A 324 -7.33 -1.64 -5.99
N GLY A 325 -6.23 -2.12 -6.55
CA GLY A 325 -4.89 -1.72 -6.16
C GLY A 325 -3.92 -1.98 -7.30
N MET A 326 -2.76 -1.32 -7.23
CA MET A 326 -1.65 -1.52 -8.14
C MET A 326 -0.46 -2.03 -7.33
N ASP A 327 0.02 -3.21 -7.67
CA ASP A 327 1.18 -3.78 -6.99
C ASP A 327 2.42 -2.93 -7.30
N PRO A 328 3.27 -2.65 -6.30
CA PRO A 328 4.54 -1.98 -6.54
C PRO A 328 5.42 -2.82 -7.48
N PRO A 329 6.35 -2.18 -8.22
CA PRO A 329 7.35 -2.89 -9.00
C PRO A 329 8.15 -3.83 -8.10
N ILE A 330 8.70 -4.88 -8.69
CA ILE A 330 9.49 -5.86 -7.97
C ILE A 330 10.70 -5.16 -7.37
N ASP A 331 10.76 -5.11 -6.05
CA ASP A 331 11.98 -4.73 -5.34
C ASP A 331 12.87 -5.97 -5.20
N MET A 332 14.12 -5.87 -5.63
CA MET A 332 15.11 -6.94 -5.52
C MET A 332 15.36 -7.35 -4.06
N LEU A 333 15.12 -6.47 -3.08
CA LEU A 333 15.39 -6.72 -1.67
C LEU A 333 14.26 -7.43 -0.92
N TRP A 334 13.01 -7.27 -1.36
CA TRP A 334 11.85 -7.75 -0.62
C TRP A 334 10.87 -8.59 -1.45
N GLY A 335 11.12 -8.75 -2.75
CA GLY A 335 10.31 -9.56 -3.65
C GLY A 335 9.01 -8.89 -4.10
N ARG A 336 8.05 -9.70 -4.57
CA ARG A 336 6.74 -9.22 -5.04
C ARG A 336 5.79 -8.97 -3.88
N PHE A 337 5.49 -7.69 -3.59
CA PHE A 337 4.41 -7.33 -2.67
C PHE A 337 3.09 -7.11 -3.40
N SER A 338 2.00 -7.50 -2.74
CA SER A 338 0.69 -6.93 -3.10
C SER A 338 0.58 -5.50 -2.60
N TRP A 339 -0.16 -4.64 -3.31
CA TRP A 339 -0.48 -3.27 -2.86
C TRP A 339 -0.83 -3.19 -1.36
N ARG A 340 -1.80 -4.01 -0.93
CA ARG A 340 -2.28 -4.05 0.46
C ARG A 340 -1.16 -4.36 1.44
N LEU A 341 -0.35 -5.38 1.15
CA LEU A 341 0.75 -5.78 2.02
C LEU A 341 1.84 -4.70 2.10
N TRP A 342 2.10 -4.01 0.99
CA TRP A 342 3.05 -2.91 0.96
C TRP A 342 2.57 -1.74 1.81
N ILE A 343 1.33 -1.25 1.64
CA ILE A 343 0.76 -0.20 2.51
C ILE A 343 0.83 -0.60 3.97
N ILE A 344 0.38 -1.81 4.30
CA ILE A 344 0.33 -2.28 5.69
C ILE A 344 1.73 -2.32 6.29
N SER A 345 2.75 -2.68 5.52
CA SER A 345 4.14 -2.64 5.97
C SER A 345 4.59 -1.20 6.29
N GLN A 346 4.26 -0.22 5.43
CA GLN A 346 4.56 1.19 5.69
C GLN A 346 3.86 1.69 6.95
N LEU A 347 2.55 1.44 7.07
CA LEU A 347 1.77 1.80 8.26
C LEU A 347 2.31 1.15 9.52
N THR A 348 2.76 -0.11 9.44
CA THR A 348 3.37 -0.82 10.58
C THR A 348 4.64 -0.11 11.00
N ASN A 349 5.53 0.25 10.07
CA ASN A 349 6.75 1.01 10.38
C ASN A 349 6.42 2.31 11.12
N PHE A 350 5.46 3.09 10.61
CA PHE A 350 5.08 4.36 11.24
C PHE A 350 4.40 4.20 12.59
N LEU A 351 3.65 3.11 12.81
CA LEU A 351 3.11 2.77 14.13
C LEU A 351 4.22 2.46 15.14
N PHE A 352 5.24 1.69 14.75
CA PHE A 352 6.39 1.43 15.62
C PHE A 352 7.14 2.71 15.96
N GLU A 353 7.39 3.55 14.94
CA GLU A 353 8.03 4.85 15.10
C GLU A 353 7.26 5.69 16.13
N ALA A 354 5.94 5.87 15.95
CA ALA A 354 5.09 6.60 16.90
C ALA A 354 5.11 6.01 18.31
N LYS A 355 5.05 4.68 18.44
CA LYS A 355 5.02 4.00 19.75
C LYS A 355 6.35 4.07 20.50
N LEU A 356 7.48 4.20 19.82
CA LEU A 356 8.79 4.36 20.47
C LEU A 356 8.93 5.74 21.15
N TYR A 357 8.24 6.74 20.63
CA TYR A 357 8.32 8.12 21.08
C TYR A 357 7.00 8.57 21.75
N ARG A 358 6.52 7.81 22.75
CA ARG A 358 5.29 8.07 23.54
C ARG A 358 5.18 9.46 24.20
N ALA A 359 6.17 10.34 24.03
CA ALA A 359 6.21 11.69 24.57
C ALA A 359 5.28 12.69 23.85
N THR A 360 4.42 12.24 22.92
CA THR A 360 3.59 13.12 22.09
C THR A 360 2.11 12.95 22.38
N ASN A 361 1.35 14.05 22.33
CA ASN A 361 -0.12 14.06 22.43
C ASN A 361 -0.82 13.55 21.14
N VAL A 362 -0.10 12.85 20.26
CA VAL A 362 -0.59 12.40 18.96
C VAL A 362 -0.83 10.90 19.02
N GLU A 363 -2.03 10.46 18.68
CA GLU A 363 -2.33 9.04 18.59
C GLU A 363 -1.47 8.38 17.48
N PRO A 364 -0.81 7.24 17.75
CA PRO A 364 0.10 6.62 16.78
C PRO A 364 -0.53 6.34 15.42
N TRP A 365 -1.80 5.93 15.37
CA TRP A 365 -2.51 5.70 14.12
C TRP A 365 -2.70 6.99 13.29
N LYS A 366 -2.89 8.15 13.93
CA LYS A 366 -2.95 9.44 13.24
C LYS A 366 -1.60 9.80 12.64
N TYR A 367 -0.53 9.64 13.42
CA TYR A 367 0.84 9.82 12.91
C TYR A 367 1.10 8.94 11.69
N ALA A 368 0.71 7.67 11.73
CA ALA A 368 0.91 6.75 10.61
C ALA A 368 0.17 7.18 9.33
N LEU A 369 -1.06 7.71 9.44
CA LEU A 369 -1.81 8.22 8.29
C LEU A 369 -1.16 9.46 7.67
N GLU A 370 -0.66 10.36 8.50
CA GLU A 370 0.04 11.58 8.06
C GLU A 370 1.32 11.25 7.32
N ARG A 371 2.09 10.30 7.86
CA ARG A 371 3.30 9.79 7.22
C ARG A 371 2.99 9.15 5.87
N LEU A 372 1.90 8.39 5.79
CA LEU A 372 1.44 7.80 4.54
C LEU A 372 1.04 8.88 3.51
N GLN A 373 0.39 9.96 3.95
CA GLN A 373 0.06 11.08 3.06
C GLN A 373 1.28 11.86 2.58
N ASN A 374 2.32 12.00 3.41
CA ASN A 374 3.60 12.56 3.00
C ASN A 374 4.36 11.68 1.97
N MET A 375 3.90 10.44 1.76
CA MET A 375 4.32 9.58 0.65
C MET A 375 3.45 9.76 -0.61
N GLY A 376 2.50 10.70 -0.61
CA GLY A 376 1.60 10.96 -1.72
C GLY A 376 0.38 10.03 -1.80
N ILE A 377 0.09 9.28 -0.73
CA ILE A 377 -1.05 8.36 -0.68
C ILE A 377 -2.19 9.00 0.10
N ASP A 378 -3.29 9.27 -0.58
CA ASP A 378 -4.50 9.81 0.04
C ASP A 378 -5.24 8.70 0.80
N SER A 379 -5.28 8.81 2.14
CA SER A 379 -5.96 7.85 3.03
C SER A 379 -7.49 7.91 2.95
N SER A 380 -8.06 8.86 2.21
CA SER A 380 -9.49 8.90 1.95
C SER A 380 -9.92 8.12 0.71
N THR A 381 -8.99 7.88 -0.22
CA THR A 381 -9.24 7.08 -1.43
C THR A 381 -8.45 5.78 -1.44
N TRP A 382 -7.32 5.70 -0.74
CA TRP A 382 -6.35 4.60 -0.77
C TRP A 382 -5.85 4.26 -2.18
N ALA A 383 -5.99 5.22 -3.10
CA ALA A 383 -5.57 5.08 -4.49
C ALA A 383 -4.04 5.00 -4.56
N PRO A 384 -3.48 3.97 -5.24
CA PRO A 384 -2.08 3.98 -5.62
C PRO A 384 -1.78 5.23 -6.45
N PRO A 385 -0.88 6.12 -6.01
CA PRO A 385 -0.56 7.30 -6.78
C PRO A 385 0.26 6.93 -8.02
N HIS A 386 -0.10 7.50 -9.17
CA HIS A 386 0.53 7.18 -10.46
C HIS A 386 2.07 7.37 -10.45
N HIS A 387 2.56 8.44 -9.81
CA HIS A 387 3.98 8.78 -9.80
C HIS A 387 4.87 7.78 -9.05
N LEU A 388 4.32 6.99 -8.11
CA LEU A 388 5.08 5.95 -7.42
C LEU A 388 5.48 4.80 -8.38
N PHE A 389 4.85 4.70 -9.56
CA PHE A 389 4.92 3.50 -10.40
C PHE A 389 5.15 3.75 -11.91
N THR A 390 5.08 5.00 -12.37
CA THR A 390 5.32 5.38 -13.79
C THR A 390 6.79 5.41 -14.20
N ASN A 391 7.74 5.44 -13.25
CA ASN A 391 9.19 5.45 -13.53
C ASN A 391 9.76 4.07 -13.96
N THR A 392 8.94 3.21 -14.56
CA THR A 392 9.37 1.89 -15.03
C THR A 392 9.10 1.62 -16.51
N LEU A 393 8.57 2.60 -17.27
CA LEU A 393 8.12 2.38 -18.65
C LEU A 393 8.81 3.27 -19.71
N SER A 394 9.58 4.27 -19.31
CA SER A 394 10.58 4.91 -20.18
C SER A 394 11.95 4.36 -19.79
N GLY A 395 12.79 3.99 -20.76
CA GLY A 395 14.22 3.85 -20.47
C GLY A 395 14.71 5.17 -19.86
N GLY A 396 14.90 5.19 -18.54
CA GLY A 396 15.17 6.38 -17.77
C GLY A 396 14.45 6.36 -16.41
N ILE A 397 15.27 6.47 -15.36
CA ILE A 397 14.92 6.81 -13.97
C ILE A 397 14.42 5.62 -13.12
N ASN A 398 15.35 4.92 -12.47
CA ASN A 398 15.07 3.98 -11.38
C ASN A 398 14.80 4.74 -10.07
N HIS A 399 13.55 4.94 -9.68
CA HIS A 399 13.24 5.19 -8.26
C HIS A 399 12.99 3.87 -7.54
N GLY A 400 14.08 3.16 -7.26
CA GLY A 400 14.07 1.96 -6.42
C GLY A 400 13.72 2.33 -4.99
N PHE A 401 12.61 1.79 -4.50
CA PHE A 401 12.19 1.85 -3.09
C PHE A 401 13.08 0.96 -2.24
N SER A 402 14.33 1.36 -2.04
CA SER A 402 15.11 0.85 -0.92
C SER A 402 14.64 1.54 0.36
N ARG A 403 15.01 1.02 1.53
CA ARG A 403 14.84 1.70 2.84
C ARG A 403 15.51 3.09 2.92
N GLY A 404 16.04 3.61 1.82
CA GLY A 404 16.33 5.01 1.65
C GLY A 404 15.23 5.73 0.91
N PHE A 405 14.47 6.54 1.65
CA PHE A 405 13.62 7.58 1.11
C PHE A 405 14.40 8.40 0.08
N ASN A 406 14.04 8.32 -1.20
CA ASN A 406 14.47 9.31 -2.18
C ASN A 406 13.73 10.60 -1.85
N ILE A 407 14.48 11.57 -1.34
CA ILE A 407 13.99 12.92 -1.11
C ILE A 407 14.38 13.72 -2.34
N ALA A 408 13.41 13.88 -3.23
CA ALA A 408 13.49 14.72 -4.41
C ALA A 408 13.77 16.17 -4.01
#